data_AF-A0A7V6NFW3-F1
#
_entry.id   AF-A0A7V6NFW3-F1
#
_cell.length_a   1.000
_cell.length_b   1.000
_cell.length_c   1.000
_cell.angle_alpha   90.00
_cell.angle_beta   90.00
_cell.angle_gamma   90.00
#
_symmetry.space_group_name_H-M   'P 1'
#
loop_
_entity.id
_entity.type
_entity.pdbx_description
1 polymer ?
#
loop_
_entity_poly.entity_id
_entity_poly.type
_entity_poly.pdbx_seq_one_letter_code
_entity_poly.pdbx_strand_id
1 'polypeptide(L)'
;MKRKERRKRIGTVAWKIFGSFLMLIGVGIFVSRLVNKPPSDKLSKMEQMEVIIDEGGCMYCHAGPEYASHRIHWPVVGYLIEKDAKRGIRFSNMSHAFEQLYQKKSITQPVLYKLQKIALNRSMPPLSFQLAHWKSPLIKGKRDILLDWIYNRLSEDYDVPYPVTHALFQPIQPLPDTLPTDPLKAALGRSLYYNLSCASCHNPETGGTDNLPFSIGVHNQPSETSTLT
;
A
#
# COMPACT_ATOMS: atom_id res chain seq x y z
N MET A 1 8.96 -59.18 0.15
CA MET A 1 9.00 -58.53 1.48
C MET A 1 9.66 -57.14 1.48
N LYS A 2 10.93 -57.00 1.08
CA LYS A 2 11.71 -55.73 1.16
C LYS A 2 11.03 -54.46 0.58
N ARG A 3 10.25 -54.55 -0.50
CA ARG A 3 9.58 -53.39 -1.15
C ARG A 3 8.43 -52.79 -0.31
N LYS A 4 7.67 -53.64 0.39
CA LYS A 4 6.50 -53.24 1.21
C LYS A 4 6.96 -52.53 2.49
N GLU A 5 8.06 -53.03 3.06
CA GLU A 5 8.73 -52.49 4.25
C GLU A 5 9.42 -51.15 3.97
N ARG A 6 10.06 -51.01 2.80
CA ARG A 6 10.62 -49.74 2.32
C ARG A 6 9.54 -48.67 2.13
N ARG A 7 8.39 -49.02 1.53
CA ARG A 7 7.22 -48.11 1.39
C ARG A 7 6.67 -47.68 2.75
N LYS A 8 6.54 -48.60 3.71
CA LYS A 8 6.06 -48.29 5.07
C LYS A 8 7.01 -47.31 5.77
N ARG A 9 8.32 -47.54 5.70
CA ARG A 9 9.37 -46.67 6.27
C ARG A 9 9.39 -45.28 5.64
N ILE A 10 9.24 -45.19 4.31
CA ILE A 10 9.12 -43.91 3.60
C ILE A 10 7.87 -43.15 4.05
N GLY A 11 6.72 -43.83 4.18
CA GLY A 11 5.48 -43.23 4.67
C GLY A 11 5.62 -42.67 6.09
N THR A 12 6.28 -43.38 7.00
CA THR A 12 6.50 -42.92 8.37
C THR A 12 7.45 -41.72 8.43
N VAL A 13 8.51 -41.70 7.61
CA VAL A 13 9.43 -40.56 7.53
C VAL A 13 8.76 -39.35 6.91
N ALA A 14 7.99 -39.52 5.83
CA ALA A 14 7.21 -38.45 5.21
C ALA A 14 6.19 -37.86 6.20
N TRP A 15 5.51 -38.69 6.99
CA TRP A 15 4.58 -38.25 8.04
C TRP A 15 5.27 -37.44 9.14
N LYS A 16 6.47 -37.86 9.57
CA LYS A 16 7.27 -37.11 10.56
C LYS A 16 7.73 -35.76 10.03
N ILE A 17 8.18 -35.71 8.78
CA ILE A 17 8.60 -34.47 8.12
C ILE A 17 7.41 -33.52 7.99
N PHE A 18 6.27 -34.02 7.50
CA PHE A 18 5.04 -33.25 7.36
C PHE A 18 4.54 -32.72 8.70
N GLY A 19 4.51 -33.57 9.74
CA GLY A 19 4.12 -33.16 11.10
C GLY A 19 5.04 -32.09 11.69
N SER A 20 6.36 -32.23 11.49
CA SER A 20 7.35 -31.23 11.94
C SER A 20 7.15 -29.88 11.22
N PHE A 21 6.94 -29.91 9.90
CA PHE A 21 6.66 -28.71 9.11
C PHE A 21 5.39 -27.99 9.56
N LEU A 22 4.31 -28.74 9.82
CA LEU A 22 3.05 -28.18 10.31
C LEU A 22 3.21 -27.55 11.70
N MET A 23 4.02 -28.16 12.57
CA MET A 23 4.32 -27.65 13.90
C MET A 23 5.10 -26.32 13.82
N LEU A 24 6.11 -26.22 12.94
CA LEU A 24 6.85 -24.97 12.70
C LEU A 24 5.93 -23.85 12.17
N ILE A 25 5.02 -24.16 11.24
CA ILE A 25 4.03 -23.19 10.77
C ILE A 25 3.12 -22.74 11.93
N GLY A 26 2.63 -23.69 12.73
CA GLY A 26 1.79 -23.40 13.90
C GLY A 26 2.49 -22.47 14.90
N VAL A 27 3.77 -22.71 15.19
CA VAL A 27 4.59 -21.85 16.05
C VAL A 27 4.75 -20.46 15.43
N GLY A 28 5.03 -20.36 14.13
CA GLY A 28 5.14 -19.07 13.44
C GLY A 28 3.86 -18.24 13.52
N ILE A 29 2.70 -18.85 13.27
CA ILE A 29 1.39 -18.18 13.39
C ILE A 29 1.13 -17.75 14.84
N PHE A 30 1.47 -18.60 15.81
CA PHE A 30 1.30 -18.30 17.22
C PHE A 30 2.15 -17.09 17.64
N VAL A 31 3.44 -17.07 17.29
CA VAL A 31 4.31 -15.93 17.61
C VAL A 31 3.83 -14.67 16.90
N SER A 32 3.44 -14.75 15.63
CA SER A 32 2.88 -13.60 14.89
C SER A 32 1.67 -13.01 15.61
N ARG A 33 0.74 -13.84 16.12
CA ARG A 33 -0.42 -13.36 16.90
C ARG A 33 -0.04 -12.77 18.26
N LEU A 34 1.05 -13.23 18.88
CA LEU A 34 1.53 -12.68 20.14
C LEU A 34 2.19 -11.31 19.97
N VAL A 35 2.92 -11.11 18.88
CA VAL A 35 3.67 -9.86 18.64
C VAL A 35 2.87 -8.81 17.89
N ASN A 36 1.94 -9.21 17.01
CA ASN A 36 1.11 -8.30 16.24
C ASN A 36 -0.18 -7.97 16.99
N LYS A 37 -0.09 -6.95 17.85
CA LYS A 37 -1.22 -6.43 18.62
C LYS A 37 -1.62 -5.04 18.11
N PRO A 38 -2.88 -4.63 18.27
CA PRO A 38 -3.26 -3.24 18.07
C PRO A 38 -2.47 -2.33 19.04
N PRO A 39 -2.19 -1.07 18.65
CA PRO A 39 -1.67 -0.07 19.56
C PRO A 39 -2.51 0.05 20.84
N SER A 40 -1.87 0.46 21.93
CA SER A 40 -2.55 0.73 23.20
C SER A 40 -3.57 1.85 23.06
N ASP A 41 -4.75 1.67 23.64
CA ASP A 41 -5.81 2.67 23.71
C ASP A 41 -5.42 3.91 24.54
N LYS A 42 -4.42 3.79 25.40
CA LYS A 42 -3.84 4.89 26.19
C LYS A 42 -3.03 5.90 25.36
N LEU A 43 -2.61 5.52 24.16
CA LEU A 43 -1.88 6.41 23.26
C LEU A 43 -2.85 7.39 22.59
N SER A 44 -2.39 8.60 22.29
CA SER A 44 -3.15 9.51 21.43
C SER A 44 -3.40 8.89 20.05
N LYS A 45 -4.43 9.34 19.34
CA LYS A 45 -4.76 8.83 17.99
C LYS A 45 -3.59 8.93 17.02
N MET A 46 -2.78 10.00 17.13
CA MET A 46 -1.59 10.18 16.32
C MET A 46 -0.49 9.18 16.68
N GLU A 47 -0.20 8.96 17.96
CA GLU A 47 0.78 7.96 18.41
C GLU A 47 0.35 6.54 18.01
N GLN A 48 -0.94 6.22 18.08
CA GLN A 48 -1.45 4.94 17.57
C GLN A 48 -1.20 4.80 16.05
N MET A 49 -1.36 5.88 15.30
CA MET A 49 -1.09 5.91 13.86
C MET A 49 0.41 5.74 13.55
N GLU A 50 1.28 6.42 14.29
CA GLU A 50 2.74 6.25 14.16
C GLU A 50 3.17 4.80 14.41
N VAL A 51 2.63 4.15 15.46
CA VAL A 51 2.89 2.72 15.72
C VAL A 51 2.40 1.84 14.56
N ILE A 52 1.26 2.15 13.95
CA ILE A 52 0.75 1.39 12.79
C ILE A 52 1.67 1.54 11.58
N ILE A 53 2.18 2.74 11.30
CA ILE A 53 3.09 3.01 10.17
C ILE A 53 4.44 2.33 10.38
N ASP A 54 4.99 2.44 11.59
CA ASP A 54 6.29 1.88 11.95
C ASP A 54 6.24 0.35 11.96
N GLU A 55 5.32 -0.25 12.72
CA GLU A 55 5.18 -1.70 12.78
C GLU A 55 4.71 -2.30 11.45
N GLY A 56 3.88 -1.56 10.71
CA GLY A 56 3.44 -1.89 9.35
C GLY A 56 4.55 -1.84 8.32
N GLY A 57 5.65 -1.15 8.63
CA GLY A 57 6.79 -0.99 7.75
C GLY A 57 6.48 -0.21 6.48
N CYS A 58 5.49 0.69 6.50
CA CYS A 58 5.03 1.40 5.31
C CYS A 58 6.18 2.16 4.63
N MET A 59 7.05 2.78 5.43
CA MET A 59 8.22 3.53 4.96
C MET A 59 9.19 2.67 4.13
N TYR A 60 9.35 1.38 4.45
CA TYR A 60 10.32 0.53 3.75
C TYR A 60 10.02 0.38 2.25
N CYS A 61 8.75 0.45 1.87
CA CYS A 61 8.30 0.26 0.49
C CYS A 61 7.66 1.51 -0.13
N HIS A 62 7.34 2.53 0.66
CA HIS A 62 6.64 3.73 0.20
C HIS A 62 7.40 5.03 0.48
N ALA A 63 8.47 5.02 1.27
CA ALA A 63 9.38 6.16 1.31
C ALA A 63 10.24 6.14 0.04
N GLY A 64 10.48 7.30 -0.54
CA GLY A 64 11.21 7.51 -1.79
C GLY A 64 12.61 6.90 -1.77
N PRO A 65 13.28 6.81 -2.94
CA PRO A 65 14.56 6.13 -3.08
C PRO A 65 15.65 6.65 -2.13
N GLU A 66 15.59 7.93 -1.74
CA GLU A 66 16.48 8.54 -0.73
C GLU A 66 16.30 7.98 0.70
N TYR A 67 15.10 7.50 1.04
CA TYR A 67 14.76 6.90 2.34
C TYR A 67 14.70 5.35 2.28
N ALA A 68 14.60 4.78 1.07
CA ALA A 68 14.49 3.35 0.80
C ALA A 68 15.82 2.58 0.92
N SER A 69 16.87 3.19 1.49
CA SER A 69 18.23 2.64 1.55
C SER A 69 18.41 1.40 2.46
N HIS A 70 17.31 0.85 2.98
CA HIS A 70 17.35 -0.35 3.80
C HIS A 70 17.27 -1.60 2.91
N ARG A 71 18.43 -2.05 2.40
CA ARG A 71 18.57 -3.43 1.91
C ARG A 71 18.15 -4.36 3.05
N ILE A 72 16.99 -4.99 2.91
CA ILE A 72 16.53 -6.02 3.84
C ILE A 72 17.37 -7.26 3.57
N HIS A 73 18.42 -7.45 4.37
CA HIS A 73 19.37 -8.56 4.27
C HIS A 73 18.77 -9.87 4.82
N TRP A 74 17.58 -10.25 4.36
CA TRP A 74 17.00 -11.56 4.67
C TRP A 74 17.39 -12.56 3.57
N PRO A 75 18.10 -13.66 3.90
CA PRO A 75 18.71 -14.55 2.91
C PRO A 75 17.71 -15.29 2.01
N VAL A 76 16.43 -15.40 2.43
CA VAL A 76 15.41 -16.17 1.70
C VAL A 76 14.43 -15.31 0.89
N VAL A 77 14.07 -14.13 1.39
CA VAL A 77 12.97 -13.29 0.85
C VAL A 77 13.41 -11.85 0.60
N GLY A 78 14.64 -11.45 0.94
CA GLY A 78 15.12 -10.07 0.77
C GLY A 78 14.99 -9.56 -0.66
N TYR A 79 15.33 -10.40 -1.65
CA TYR A 79 15.17 -10.06 -3.08
C TYR A 79 13.70 -9.83 -3.47
N LEU A 80 12.77 -10.63 -2.94
CA LEU A 80 11.34 -10.45 -3.21
C LEU A 80 10.83 -9.15 -2.59
N ILE A 81 11.25 -8.86 -1.37
CA ILE A 81 10.88 -7.61 -0.68
C ILE A 81 11.45 -6.40 -1.43
N GLU A 82 12.71 -6.43 -1.86
CA GLU A 82 13.32 -5.33 -2.63
C GLU A 82 12.57 -5.08 -3.94
N LYS A 83 12.19 -6.15 -4.65
CA LYS A 83 11.39 -6.06 -5.87
C LYS A 83 10.02 -5.43 -5.59
N ASP A 84 9.35 -5.84 -4.52
CA ASP A 84 8.05 -5.31 -4.12
C ASP A 84 8.16 -3.85 -3.61
N ALA A 85 9.26 -3.49 -2.93
CA ALA A 85 9.56 -2.13 -2.50
C ALA A 85 9.78 -1.18 -3.69
N LYS A 86 10.61 -1.58 -4.66
CA LYS A 86 10.80 -0.80 -5.91
C LYS A 86 9.47 -0.59 -6.65
N ARG A 87 8.59 -1.60 -6.62
CA ARG A 87 7.24 -1.50 -7.18
C ARG A 87 6.34 -0.58 -6.34
N GLY A 88 6.41 -0.66 -5.02
CA GLY A 88 5.65 0.16 -4.08
C GLY A 88 5.94 1.65 -4.24
N ILE A 89 7.23 2.02 -4.29
CA ILE A 89 7.68 3.40 -4.53
C ILE A 89 7.15 3.91 -5.87
N ARG A 90 7.21 3.09 -6.92
CA ARG A 90 6.70 3.45 -8.25
C ARG A 90 5.22 3.82 -8.23
N PHE A 91 4.38 3.02 -7.57
CA PHE A 91 2.92 3.19 -7.60
C PHE A 91 2.38 4.14 -6.53
N SER A 92 3.12 4.32 -5.45
CA SER A 92 2.69 5.13 -4.31
C SER A 92 3.92 5.56 -3.51
N ASN A 93 4.70 6.50 -4.06
CA ASN A 93 5.70 7.22 -3.29
C ASN A 93 4.98 8.17 -2.33
N MET A 94 5.17 7.94 -1.04
CA MET A 94 4.52 8.65 0.04
C MET A 94 5.52 9.49 0.85
N SER A 95 6.76 9.71 0.39
CA SER A 95 7.77 10.56 1.09
C SER A 95 7.16 11.87 1.59
N HIS A 96 6.49 12.60 0.68
CA HIS A 96 5.88 13.87 1.00
C HIS A 96 4.70 13.73 1.98
N ALA A 97 3.88 12.68 1.84
CA ALA A 97 2.77 12.44 2.75
C ALA A 97 3.26 12.09 4.16
N PHE A 98 4.36 11.34 4.28
CA PHE A 98 4.99 11.05 5.57
C PHE A 98 5.61 12.30 6.18
N GLU A 99 6.29 13.13 5.40
CA GLU A 99 6.79 14.43 5.88
C GLU A 99 5.65 15.32 6.39
N GLN A 100 4.55 15.42 5.63
CA GLN A 100 3.34 16.14 6.05
C GLN A 100 2.78 15.59 7.36
N LEU A 101 2.70 14.26 7.49
CA LEU A 101 2.22 13.60 8.70
C LEU A 101 3.09 13.98 9.92
N TYR A 102 4.42 13.86 9.80
CA TYR A 102 5.35 14.21 10.89
C TYR A 102 5.36 15.70 11.22
N GLN A 103 5.13 16.57 10.23
CA GLN A 103 4.99 18.01 10.41
C GLN A 103 3.59 18.44 10.86
N LYS A 104 2.67 17.48 11.10
CA LYS A 104 1.26 17.74 11.46
C LYS A 104 0.53 18.62 10.45
N LYS A 105 0.88 18.49 9.17
CA LYS A 105 0.21 19.14 8.03
C LYS A 105 -0.86 18.22 7.46
N SER A 106 -1.86 18.82 6.81
CA SER A 106 -2.90 18.08 6.07
C SER A 106 -2.28 17.24 4.95
N ILE A 107 -2.67 15.97 4.87
CA ILE A 107 -2.29 15.06 3.79
C ILE A 107 -3.30 15.20 2.66
N THR A 108 -2.84 15.13 1.42
CA THR A 108 -3.71 15.31 0.26
C THR A 108 -4.83 14.26 0.20
N GLN A 109 -6.02 14.70 -0.20
CA GLN A 109 -7.21 13.84 -0.30
C GLN A 109 -6.99 12.55 -1.11
N PRO A 110 -6.30 12.54 -2.28
CA PRO A 110 -6.04 11.32 -3.04
C PRO A 110 -5.21 10.29 -2.27
N VAL A 111 -4.26 10.75 -1.45
CA VAL A 111 -3.43 9.87 -0.62
C VAL A 111 -4.27 9.20 0.47
N LEU A 112 -5.17 9.96 1.11
CA LEU A 112 -6.11 9.42 2.11
C LEU A 112 -7.03 8.35 1.50
N TYR A 113 -7.54 8.55 0.27
CA TYR A 113 -8.34 7.53 -0.41
C TYR A 113 -7.53 6.29 -0.81
N LYS A 114 -6.27 6.44 -1.25
CA LYS A 114 -5.39 5.29 -1.51
C LYS A 114 -5.15 4.49 -0.22
N LEU A 115 -4.88 5.16 0.89
CA LEU A 115 -4.73 4.53 2.22
C LEU A 115 -6.00 3.84 2.70
N GLN A 116 -7.15 4.44 2.47
CA GLN A 116 -8.43 3.85 2.82
C GLN A 116 -8.67 2.55 2.06
N LYS A 117 -8.42 2.54 0.75
CA LYS A 117 -8.59 1.35 -0.11
C LYS A 117 -7.70 0.21 0.36
N ILE A 118 -6.43 0.47 0.69
CA ILE A 118 -5.53 -0.58 1.20
C ILE A 118 -5.93 -1.06 2.60
N ALA A 119 -6.48 -0.18 3.44
CA ALA A 119 -6.94 -0.55 4.77
C ALA A 119 -8.18 -1.44 4.70
N LEU A 120 -9.17 -1.06 3.87
CA LEU A 120 -10.39 -1.85 3.64
C LEU A 120 -10.05 -3.25 3.11
N ASN A 121 -9.17 -3.33 2.10
CA ASN A 121 -8.78 -4.59 1.47
C ASN A 121 -7.73 -5.39 2.24
N ARG A 122 -7.07 -4.79 3.24
CA ARG A 122 -5.89 -5.35 3.94
C ARG A 122 -4.83 -5.86 2.96
N SER A 123 -4.64 -5.15 1.85
CA SER A 123 -3.78 -5.57 0.75
C SER A 123 -2.31 -5.21 0.96
N MET A 124 -1.98 -4.48 2.03
CA MET A 124 -0.63 -4.07 2.40
C MET A 124 -0.32 -4.41 3.86
N PRO A 125 0.95 -4.70 4.19
CA PRO A 125 2.09 -4.87 3.27
C PRO A 125 2.04 -6.22 2.53
N PRO A 126 2.81 -6.42 1.44
CA PRO A 126 2.81 -7.68 0.70
C PRO A 126 3.26 -8.88 1.55
N LEU A 127 2.82 -10.08 1.19
CA LEU A 127 3.14 -11.30 1.95
C LEU A 127 4.65 -11.53 2.10
N SER A 128 5.44 -11.19 1.08
CA SER A 128 6.90 -11.24 1.10
C SER A 128 7.48 -10.47 2.30
N PHE A 129 6.93 -9.29 2.59
CA PHE A 129 7.31 -8.46 3.73
C PHE A 129 6.81 -9.04 5.05
N GLN A 130 5.57 -9.51 5.09
CA GLN A 130 4.94 -10.10 6.29
C GLN A 130 5.68 -11.33 6.81
N LEU A 131 6.28 -12.14 5.93
CA LEU A 131 7.06 -13.33 6.32
C LEU A 131 8.32 -12.98 7.13
N ALA A 132 8.91 -11.80 6.88
CA ALA A 132 10.08 -11.31 7.62
C ALA A 132 9.69 -10.36 8.78
N HIS A 133 8.55 -9.67 8.68
CA HIS A 133 8.10 -8.67 9.65
C HIS A 133 6.76 -9.05 10.24
N TRP A 134 6.77 -9.84 11.32
CA TRP A 134 5.55 -10.47 11.85
C TRP A 134 4.55 -9.50 12.49
N LYS A 135 4.99 -8.29 12.84
CA LYS A 135 4.14 -7.18 13.31
C LYS A 135 3.42 -6.42 12.19
N SER A 136 3.87 -6.60 10.95
CA SER A 136 3.45 -5.79 9.80
C SER A 136 2.04 -6.07 9.24
N PRO A 137 1.46 -7.29 9.36
CA PRO A 137 0.11 -7.51 8.85
C PRO A 137 -0.91 -6.56 9.48
N LEU A 138 -1.75 -5.93 8.65
CA LEU A 138 -2.80 -5.01 9.10
C LEU A 138 -4.01 -5.79 9.66
N ILE A 139 -3.87 -6.27 10.89
CA ILE A 139 -4.94 -6.98 11.62
C ILE A 139 -6.14 -6.06 11.89
N LYS A 140 -7.28 -6.65 12.27
CA LYS A 140 -8.54 -5.92 12.47
C LYS A 140 -8.39 -4.66 13.33
N GLY A 141 -7.76 -4.75 14.50
CA GLY A 141 -7.61 -3.58 15.39
C GLY A 141 -6.78 -2.45 14.76
N LYS A 142 -5.64 -2.77 14.13
CA LYS A 142 -4.82 -1.78 13.42
C LYS A 142 -5.59 -1.15 12.25
N ARG A 143 -6.30 -1.98 11.48
CA ARG A 143 -7.13 -1.52 10.36
C ARG A 143 -8.19 -0.53 10.84
N ASP A 144 -8.92 -0.88 11.89
CA ASP A 144 -10.05 -0.08 12.34
C ASP A 144 -9.56 1.28 12.90
N ILE A 145 -8.41 1.31 13.60
CA ILE A 145 -7.75 2.56 14.03
C ILE A 145 -7.29 3.39 12.82
N LEU A 146 -6.63 2.77 11.83
CA LEU A 146 -6.18 3.45 10.62
C LEU A 146 -7.37 4.05 9.84
N LEU A 147 -8.47 3.31 9.69
CA LEU A 147 -9.65 3.81 8.99
C LEU A 147 -10.31 4.97 9.74
N ASP A 148 -10.47 4.86 11.07
CA ASP A 148 -10.98 5.94 11.93
C ASP A 148 -10.14 7.21 11.77
N TRP A 149 -8.80 7.07 11.78
CA TRP A 149 -7.89 8.19 11.54
C TRP A 149 -8.07 8.80 10.13
N ILE A 150 -8.16 7.97 9.08
CA ILE A 150 -8.36 8.44 7.70
C ILE A 150 -9.69 9.20 7.57
N TYR A 151 -10.78 8.66 8.10
CA TYR A 151 -12.10 9.30 8.01
C TYR A 151 -12.15 10.62 8.77
N ASN A 152 -11.50 10.69 9.94
CA ASN A 152 -11.37 11.96 10.66
C ASN A 152 -10.60 13.00 9.84
N ARG A 153 -9.47 12.63 9.20
CA ARG A 153 -8.75 13.57 8.30
C ARG A 153 -9.59 13.99 7.09
N LEU A 154 -10.28 13.05 6.45
CA LEU A 154 -11.16 13.36 5.32
C LEU A 154 -12.30 14.32 5.71
N SER A 155 -12.86 14.17 6.91
CA SER A 155 -13.91 15.05 7.42
C SER A 155 -13.38 16.41 7.86
N GLU A 156 -12.22 16.46 8.53
CA GLU A 156 -11.63 17.71 9.05
C GLU A 156 -11.01 18.57 7.94
N ASP A 157 -10.28 17.95 7.00
CA ASP A 157 -9.48 18.67 6.01
C ASP A 157 -10.25 18.93 4.69
N TYR A 158 -11.32 18.16 4.41
CA TYR A 158 -12.00 18.14 3.11
C TYR A 158 -13.53 18.09 3.17
N ASP A 159 -14.14 18.26 4.35
CA ASP A 159 -15.60 18.22 4.56
C ASP A 159 -16.28 16.94 4.02
N VAL A 160 -15.53 15.83 3.91
CA VAL A 160 -16.08 14.55 3.46
C VAL A 160 -16.89 13.95 4.62
N PRO A 161 -18.16 13.55 4.41
CA PRO A 161 -18.99 13.01 5.49
C PRO A 161 -18.34 11.80 6.16
N TYR A 162 -18.20 11.87 7.49
CA TYR A 162 -17.74 10.73 8.28
C TYR A 162 -18.75 9.57 8.15
N PRO A 163 -18.34 8.39 7.66
CA PRO A 163 -19.29 7.32 7.42
C PRO A 163 -19.73 6.69 8.73
N VAL A 164 -21.05 6.57 8.90
CA VAL A 164 -21.67 5.86 10.04
C VAL A 164 -21.31 4.36 10.07
N THR A 165 -20.92 3.80 8.92
CA THR A 165 -20.35 2.45 8.82
C THR A 165 -19.18 2.43 7.84
N HIS A 166 -18.09 1.73 8.18
CA HIS A 166 -16.89 1.57 7.34
C HIS A 166 -17.16 0.91 5.97
N ALA A 167 -18.34 0.33 5.74
CA ALA A 167 -18.67 -0.46 4.56
C ALA A 167 -19.37 0.32 3.42
N LEU A 168 -19.92 1.51 3.71
CA LEU A 168 -20.76 2.24 2.74
C LEU A 168 -20.00 3.30 1.92
N PHE A 169 -18.69 3.45 2.13
CA PHE A 169 -17.94 4.50 1.45
C PHE A 169 -17.61 4.10 0.00
N GLN A 170 -18.15 4.85 -0.97
CA GLN A 170 -17.75 4.76 -2.37
C GLN A 170 -16.62 5.78 -2.63
N PRO A 171 -15.38 5.34 -2.90
CA PRO A 171 -14.24 6.24 -3.10
C PRO A 171 -14.33 7.06 -4.38
N ILE A 172 -15.30 6.76 -5.24
CA ILE A 172 -15.60 7.53 -6.44
C ILE A 172 -16.71 8.50 -6.07
N GLN A 173 -16.36 9.77 -5.92
CA GLN A 173 -17.38 10.82 -5.93
C GLN A 173 -17.91 10.91 -7.37
N PRO A 174 -19.24 10.88 -7.57
CA PRO A 174 -19.80 11.11 -8.89
C PRO A 174 -19.38 12.49 -9.36
N LEU A 175 -18.86 12.58 -10.59
CA LEU A 175 -18.64 13.88 -11.20
C LEU A 175 -20.00 14.55 -11.40
N PRO A 176 -20.12 15.87 -11.16
CA PRO A 176 -21.32 16.59 -11.51
C PRO A 176 -21.58 16.47 -13.02
N ASP A 177 -22.84 16.26 -13.40
CA ASP A 177 -23.23 16.11 -14.82
C ASP A 177 -22.81 17.33 -15.66
N THR A 178 -22.73 18.50 -15.03
CA THR A 178 -22.24 19.73 -15.66
C THR A 178 -21.44 20.56 -14.67
N LEU A 179 -20.31 21.10 -15.11
CA LEU A 179 -19.63 22.20 -14.46
C LEU A 179 -19.96 23.51 -15.20
N PRO A 180 -20.16 24.64 -14.50
CA PRO A 180 -20.29 25.93 -15.16
C PRO A 180 -18.99 26.24 -15.93
N THR A 181 -19.03 26.07 -17.26
CA THR A 181 -17.84 26.13 -18.11
C THR A 181 -18.14 26.92 -19.38
N ASP A 182 -17.19 27.75 -19.81
CA ASP A 182 -17.23 28.42 -21.11
C ASP A 182 -16.81 27.43 -22.21
N PRO A 183 -17.67 27.17 -23.22
CA PRO A 183 -17.39 26.17 -24.25
C PRO A 183 -16.14 26.50 -25.08
N LEU A 184 -15.83 27.78 -25.31
CA LEU A 184 -14.63 28.19 -26.04
C LEU A 184 -13.37 27.91 -25.22
N LYS A 185 -13.41 28.17 -23.91
CA LYS A 185 -12.30 27.82 -23.01
C LYS A 185 -12.10 26.31 -22.88
N ALA A 186 -13.18 25.53 -22.82
CA ALA A 186 -13.11 24.09 -22.78
C ALA A 186 -12.48 23.50 -24.06
N ALA A 187 -12.90 24.00 -25.23
CA ALA A 187 -12.33 23.59 -26.52
C ALA A 187 -10.84 23.94 -26.63
N LEU A 188 -10.46 25.17 -26.22
CA LEU A 188 -9.05 25.57 -26.15
C LEU A 188 -8.26 24.69 -25.20
N GLY A 189 -8.77 24.45 -23.98
CA GLY A 189 -8.13 23.58 -22.99
C GLY A 189 -7.90 22.17 -23.52
N ARG A 190 -8.87 21.58 -24.24
CA ARG A 190 -8.71 20.30 -24.92
C ARG A 190 -7.59 20.34 -25.95
N SER A 191 -7.55 21.36 -26.80
CA SER A 191 -6.47 21.52 -27.78
C SER A 191 -5.10 21.62 -27.10
N LEU A 192 -4.98 22.43 -26.04
CA LEU A 192 -3.74 22.58 -25.28
C LEU A 192 -3.33 21.26 -24.62
N TYR A 193 -4.27 20.50 -24.07
CA TYR A 193 -3.99 19.22 -23.43
C TYR A 193 -3.31 18.21 -24.36
N TYR A 194 -3.77 18.13 -25.61
CA TYR A 194 -3.19 17.24 -26.62
C TYR A 194 -1.93 17.83 -27.29
N ASN A 195 -1.87 19.15 -27.50
CA ASN A 195 -0.79 19.78 -28.25
C ASN A 195 0.41 20.25 -27.40
N LEU A 196 0.20 20.52 -26.10
CA LEU A 196 1.24 21.02 -25.18
C LEU A 196 1.73 19.94 -24.21
N SER A 197 1.77 18.68 -24.64
CA SER A 197 2.40 17.52 -23.97
C SER A 197 1.67 16.84 -22.81
N CYS A 198 0.54 17.35 -22.29
CA CYS A 198 -0.16 16.66 -21.19
C CYS A 198 -0.58 15.24 -21.59
N ALA A 199 -1.15 15.09 -22.78
CA ALA A 199 -1.57 13.80 -23.32
C ALA A 199 -0.42 12.83 -23.62
N SER A 200 0.84 13.28 -23.73
CA SER A 200 1.95 12.34 -23.95
C SER A 200 2.20 11.45 -22.73
N CYS A 201 1.84 11.94 -21.55
CA CYS A 201 1.99 11.24 -20.26
C CYS A 201 0.61 10.83 -19.68
N HIS A 202 -0.43 11.63 -19.88
CA HIS A 202 -1.76 11.43 -19.30
C HIS A 202 -2.83 11.17 -20.38
N ASN A 203 -2.58 10.30 -21.36
CA ASN A 203 -3.55 10.09 -22.44
C ASN A 203 -4.90 9.53 -21.91
N PRO A 204 -6.05 10.23 -22.10
CA PRO A 204 -7.35 9.75 -21.65
C PRO A 204 -7.78 8.43 -22.32
N GLU A 205 -7.30 8.16 -23.54
CA GLU A 205 -7.63 6.93 -24.29
C GLU A 205 -7.00 5.68 -23.67
N THR A 206 -5.95 5.84 -22.86
CA THR A 206 -5.28 4.78 -22.12
C THR A 206 -5.56 4.85 -20.62
N GLY A 207 -6.64 5.54 -20.23
CA GLY A 207 -7.04 5.67 -18.83
C GLY A 207 -6.28 6.76 -18.06
N GLY A 208 -5.70 7.74 -18.75
CA GLY A 208 -5.00 8.88 -18.13
C GLY A 208 -3.53 8.60 -17.77
N THR A 209 -2.91 7.59 -18.38
CA THR A 209 -1.51 7.17 -18.14
C THR A 209 -0.83 6.81 -19.46
N ASP A 210 0.50 6.89 -19.51
CA ASP A 210 1.33 6.46 -20.64
C ASP A 210 1.60 4.94 -20.65
N ASN A 211 1.15 4.20 -19.63
CA ASN A 211 1.41 2.77 -19.44
C ASN A 211 2.91 2.40 -19.42
N LEU A 212 3.79 3.35 -19.10
CA LEU A 212 5.23 3.11 -19.02
C LEU A 212 5.68 2.82 -17.58
N PRO A 213 6.76 2.03 -17.41
CA PRO A 213 7.40 1.83 -16.11
C PRO A 213 7.81 3.13 -15.41
N PHE A 214 8.24 4.10 -16.21
CA PHE A 214 8.63 5.46 -15.85
C PHE A 214 8.26 6.35 -17.02
N SER A 215 7.67 7.51 -16.74
CA SER A 215 7.27 8.42 -17.81
C SER A 215 8.49 9.02 -18.48
N ILE A 216 8.43 9.17 -19.80
CA ILE A 216 9.52 9.73 -20.59
C ILE A 216 9.26 11.23 -20.80
N GLY A 217 10.13 12.04 -20.22
CA GLY A 217 10.08 13.49 -20.30
C GLY A 217 10.86 14.07 -21.48
N VAL A 218 11.21 15.34 -21.34
CA VAL A 218 11.97 16.10 -22.34
C VAL A 218 13.30 15.40 -22.64
N HIS A 219 13.73 15.43 -23.91
CA HIS A 219 14.95 14.78 -24.40
C HIS A 219 15.01 13.26 -24.17
N ASN A 220 13.85 12.59 -24.13
CA ASN A 220 13.75 11.14 -23.95
C ASN A 220 14.33 10.65 -22.60
N GLN A 221 14.28 11.50 -21.57
CA GLN A 221 14.76 11.17 -20.24
C GLN A 221 13.68 10.48 -19.41
N PRO A 222 13.95 9.32 -18.80
CA PRO A 222 13.01 8.70 -17.88
C PRO A 222 12.91 9.52 -16.60
N SER A 223 11.68 9.71 -16.13
CA SER A 223 11.40 10.27 -14.80
C SER A 223 11.58 9.21 -13.70
N GLU A 224 11.59 9.65 -12.44
CA GLU A 224 11.69 8.75 -11.29
C GLU A 224 10.34 8.14 -10.88
N THR A 225 9.25 8.59 -11.51
CA THR A 225 7.88 8.19 -11.18
C THR A 225 7.14 7.72 -12.42
N SER A 226 6.12 6.90 -12.22
CA SER A 226 5.19 6.56 -13.30
C SER A 226 4.07 7.59 -13.34
N THR A 227 3.42 7.78 -14.48
CA THR A 227 2.15 8.50 -14.55
C THR A 227 1.10 7.71 -13.77
N LEU A 228 0.84 8.15 -12.54
CA LEU A 228 -0.17 7.55 -11.69
C LEU A 228 -1.54 8.11 -12.05
N THR A 229 -2.54 7.23 -12.02
CA THR A 229 -3.88 7.60 -11.58
C THR A 229 -3.99 7.51 -10.06
#